data_AF-A0AAV5VQR3-F1
#
_entry.id   AF-A0AAV5VQR3-F1
#
_cell.length_a   1.000
_cell.length_b   1.000
_cell.length_c   1.000
_cell.angle_alpha   90.00
_cell.angle_beta   90.00
_cell.angle_gamma   90.00
#
_symmetry.space_group_name_H-M   'P 1'
#
loop_
_entity.id
_entity.type
_entity.pdbx_description
1 polymer ?
#
loop_
_entity_poly.entity_id
_entity_poly.type
_entity_poly.pdbx_seq_one_letter_code
_entity_poly.pdbx_strand_id
1 'polypeptide(L)' 'LFTVWLEHEGFLENVNGGIYTYGAIDTENCGPIIAYQPLSSATYYQFKLTSVNTGSYNNNKGWQVISDTGTSLLAAPN' A
#
# COMPACT_ATOMS: atom_id res chain seq x y z
N LEU A 1 -15.78 2.85 0.82
CA LEU A 1 -14.47 3.53 0.65
C LEU A 1 -13.92 3.84 2.03
N PHE A 2 -12.62 3.65 2.22
CA PHE A 2 -11.87 4.16 3.36
C PHE A 2 -10.44 4.44 2.89
N THR A 3 -9.71 5.27 3.62
CA THR A 3 -8.27 5.48 3.44
C THR A 3 -7.53 5.11 4.70
N VAL A 4 -6.33 4.57 4.52
CA VAL A 4 -5.42 4.20 5.61
C VAL A 4 -4.14 5.00 5.41
N TRP A 5 -3.74 5.73 6.44
CA TRP A 5 -2.44 6.36 6.52
C TRP A 5 -1.69 5.75 7.69
N LEU A 6 -0.52 5.19 7.41
CA LEU A 6 0.37 4.60 8.42
C LEU A 6 1.53 5.57 8.60
N GLU A 7 1.64 6.15 9.79
CA GLU A 7 2.62 7.17 10.13
C GLU A 7 4.00 6.54 10.36
N HIS A 8 5.06 7.17 9.85
CA HIS A 8 6.42 6.69 10.05
C HIS A 8 7.03 7.31 11.30
N GLU A 9 6.98 6.56 12.40
CA GLU A 9 7.47 6.99 13.72
C GLU A 9 8.81 6.35 14.14
N GLY A 10 9.42 5.55 13.26
CA GLY A 10 10.65 4.83 13.57
C GLY A 10 10.46 3.82 14.72
N PHE A 11 11.23 3.99 15.80
CA PHE A 11 11.20 3.11 16.98
C PHE A 11 10.45 3.73 18.18
N LEU A 12 9.70 4.82 17.96
CA LEU A 12 8.95 5.45 19.04
C LEU A 12 7.76 4.57 19.45
N GLU A 13 7.51 4.53 20.76
CA GLU A 13 6.39 3.82 21.35
C GLU A 13 5.42 4.81 22.00
N ASN A 14 4.14 4.46 22.08
CA ASN A 14 3.07 5.31 22.65
C ASN A 14 2.88 6.66 21.93
N VAL A 15 3.18 6.71 20.64
CA VAL A 15 2.88 7.85 19.74
C VAL A 15 1.72 7.50 18.81
N ASN A 16 1.19 8.50 18.09
CA ASN A 16 0.21 8.24 17.05
C ASN A 16 0.86 7.42 15.92
N GLY A 17 0.20 6.35 15.46
CA GLY A 17 0.74 5.44 14.43
C GLY A 17 0.06 5.60 13.08
N GLY A 18 -0.93 6.47 12.97
CA GLY A 18 -1.68 6.68 11.74
C GLY A 18 -3.19 6.82 11.94
N ILE A 19 -3.93 6.86 10.83
CA ILE A 19 -5.38 7.08 10.83
C ILE A 19 -6.12 6.20 9.83
N TYR A 20 -7.30 5.74 10.25
CA TYR A 20 -8.32 5.16 9.37
C TYR A 20 -9.44 6.17 9.17
N THR A 21 -9.66 6.58 7.93
CA THR A 21 -10.75 7.48 7.56
C THR A 21 -11.83 6.68 6.84
N TYR A 22 -12.98 6.51 7.49
CA TYR A 22 -14.10 5.75 6.94
C TYR A 22 -15.01 6.63 6.08
N GLY A 23 -15.40 6.14 4.91
CA GLY A 23 -16.36 6.81 4.03
C GLY A 23 -15.80 7.98 3.22
N ALA A 24 -14.53 8.35 3.39
CA ALA A 24 -13.92 9.48 2.72
C ALA A 24 -12.49 9.18 2.27
N ILE A 25 -11.95 10.11 1.47
CA ILE A 25 -10.54 10.20 1.13
C ILE A 25 -9.91 11.17 2.12
N ASP A 26 -8.88 10.74 2.83
CA ASP A 26 -8.06 11.64 3.66
C ASP A 26 -7.20 12.53 2.76
N THR A 27 -7.59 13.80 2.61
CA THR A 27 -6.85 14.79 1.82
C THR A 27 -5.82 15.59 2.62
N GLU A 28 -5.72 15.32 3.93
CA GLU A 28 -4.78 16.00 4.83
C GLU A 28 -3.47 15.21 4.92
N ASN A 29 -3.57 13.91 5.18
CA ASN A 29 -2.41 13.04 5.39
C ASN A 29 -1.94 12.36 4.10
N CYS A 30 -2.85 12.13 3.14
CA CYS A 30 -2.47 11.59 1.83
C CYS A 30 -2.17 12.72 0.84
N GLY A 31 -1.08 12.56 0.08
CA GLY A 31 -0.66 13.54 -0.92
C GLY A 31 -1.64 13.73 -2.09
N PRO A 32 -1.40 14.73 -2.96
CA PRO A 32 -2.34 15.11 -4.03
C PRO A 32 -2.49 14.07 -5.14
N ILE A 33 -1.62 13.07 -5.20
CA ILE A 33 -1.64 12.02 -6.22
C ILE A 33 -2.41 10.82 -5.68
N ILE A 34 -3.61 10.62 -6.21
CA ILE A 34 -4.40 9.41 -5.98
C ILE A 34 -4.48 8.66 -7.30
N ALA A 35 -3.70 7.60 -7.42
CA ALA A 35 -3.80 6.67 -8.54
C ALA A 35 -4.75 5.53 -8.16
N TYR A 36 -5.61 5.14 -9.09
CA TYR A 36 -6.51 3.99 -8.92
C TYR A 36 -6.00 2.82 -9.75
N GLN A 37 -6.08 1.63 -9.17
CA GLN A 37 -5.84 0.37 -9.87
C GLN A 37 -7.04 -0.56 -9.65
N PRO A 38 -7.63 -1.14 -10.72
CA PRO A 38 -8.71 -2.09 -10.57
C PRO A 38 -8.25 -3.35 -9.81
N LEU A 39 -9.15 -3.86 -8.98
CA LEU A 39 -8.92 -5.13 -8.29
C LEU A 39 -8.97 -6.28 -9.30
N SER A 40 -8.04 -7.22 -9.18
CA SER A 40 -8.03 -8.48 -9.93
C SER A 40 -8.85 -9.58 -9.23
N SER A 41 -9.11 -9.42 -7.93
CA SER A 41 -9.99 -10.26 -7.11
C SER A 41 -10.60 -9.42 -5.98
N ALA A 42 -11.84 -9.73 -5.59
CA ALA A 42 -12.51 -9.06 -4.47
C ALA A 42 -12.29 -9.75 -3.11
N THR A 43 -11.62 -10.90 -3.07
CA THR A 43 -11.33 -11.62 -1.82
C THR A 43 -10.25 -10.92 -0.98
N TYR A 44 -9.38 -10.15 -1.63
CA TYR A 44 -8.34 -9.34 -1.02
C TYR A 44 -8.28 -7.98 -1.74
N TYR A 45 -7.55 -7.00 -1.19
CA TYR A 45 -7.16 -5.78 -1.94
C TYR A 45 -6.08 -6.12 -2.98
N GLN A 46 -6.40 -7.05 -3.88
CA GLN A 46 -5.49 -7.65 -4.85
C GLN A 46 -5.54 -6.90 -6.18
N PHE A 47 -4.38 -6.62 -6.76
CA PHE A 47 -4.25 -5.98 -8.06
C PHE A 47 -3.03 -6.47 -8.82
N LYS A 48 -2.98 -6.14 -10.12
CA LYS A 48 -1.85 -6.51 -10.99
C LYS A 48 -0.73 -5.46 -10.89
N LEU A 49 0.45 -5.91 -10.47
CA LEU A 49 1.70 -5.17 -10.56
C LEU A 49 2.37 -5.46 -11.91
N THR A 50 2.84 -4.43 -12.61
CA THR A 50 3.42 -4.56 -13.95
C THR A 50 4.91 -4.86 -13.91
N SER A 51 5.66 -4.18 -13.06
CA SER A 51 7.09 -4.37 -12.89
C SER A 51 7.57 -3.92 -11.51
N VAL A 52 8.73 -4.42 -11.12
CA VAL A 52 9.48 -3.96 -9.94
C VAL A 52 10.87 -3.56 -10.40
N ASN A 53 11.34 -2.42 -9.90
CA ASN A 53 12.67 -1.90 -10.20
C ASN A 53 13.33 -1.46 -8.90
N THR A 54 14.60 -1.85 -8.70
CA THR A 54 15.42 -1.38 -7.57
C THR A 54 16.89 -1.30 -7.98
N GLY A 55 17.49 -0.11 -7.90
CA GLY A 55 18.85 0.10 -8.40
C GLY A 55 18.99 -0.32 -9.87
N SER A 56 19.88 -1.29 -10.15
CA SER A 56 20.07 -1.89 -11.48
C SER A 56 19.17 -3.08 -11.78
N TYR A 57 18.42 -3.58 -10.79
CA TYR A 57 17.46 -4.67 -10.98
C TYR A 57 16.17 -4.14 -11.62
N ASN A 58 15.74 -4.80 -12.69
CA ASN A 58 14.46 -4.58 -13.35
C ASN A 58 13.83 -5.94 -13.64
N ASN A 59 12.59 -6.12 -13.22
CA ASN A 59 11.80 -7.28 -13.59
C ASN A 59 10.38 -6.87 -13.96
N ASN A 60 10.00 -7.18 -15.20
CA ASN A 60 8.74 -6.84 -15.83
C ASN A 60 7.82 -8.05 -16.07
N LYS A 61 8.08 -9.17 -15.39
CA LYS A 61 7.22 -10.37 -15.45
C LYS A 61 5.78 -10.07 -15.01
N GLY A 62 5.64 -9.13 -14.07
CA GLY A 62 4.38 -8.78 -13.44
C GLY A 62 3.88 -9.85 -12.46
N TRP A 63 3.10 -9.42 -11.47
CA TRP A 63 2.60 -10.29 -10.41
C TRP A 63 1.21 -9.88 -9.96
N GLN A 64 0.50 -10.83 -9.36
CA GLN A 64 -0.63 -10.50 -8.50
C GLN A 64 -0.10 -10.15 -7.12
N VAL A 65 -0.47 -8.97 -6.63
CA VAL A 65 -0.05 -8.45 -5.33
C VAL A 65 -1.26 -7.99 -4.55
N ILE A 66 -1.12 -7.87 -3.24
CA ILE A 66 -2.15 -7.29 -2.36
C ILE A 66 -1.59 -6.05 -1.67
N SER A 67 -2.46 -5.07 -1.42
CA SER A 67 -2.21 -4.07 -0.39
C SER A 67 -2.75 -4.62 0.93
N ASP A 68 -1.85 -4.90 1.88
CA ASP A 68 -2.20 -5.53 3.14
C ASP A 68 -1.64 -4.72 4.31
N THR A 69 -2.52 -4.04 5.04
CA THR A 69 -2.16 -3.23 6.21
C THR A 69 -1.79 -4.09 7.43
N GLY A 70 -1.99 -5.41 7.37
CA GLY A 70 -1.63 -6.35 8.44
C GLY A 70 -0.24 -6.97 8.31
N THR A 71 0.44 -6.78 7.17
CA THR A 71 1.80 -7.31 6.93
C THR A 71 2.83 -6.20 7.13
N SER A 72 3.84 -6.44 7.98
CA SER A 72 4.83 -5.43 8.36
C SER A 72 5.89 -5.10 7.30
N LEU A 73 5.97 -5.89 6.21
CA LEU A 73 7.07 -5.84 5.24
C LEU A 73 6.54 -5.95 3.80
N LEU A 74 7.36 -5.52 2.84
CA LEU A 74 7.16 -5.88 1.44
C LEU A 74 7.60 -7.34 1.23
N ALA A 75 6.63 -8.23 1.02
CA ALA A 75 6.88 -9.64 0.73
C ALA A 75 6.88 -9.89 -0.79
N ALA A 76 7.80 -10.73 -1.25
CA ALA A 76 7.89 -11.17 -2.65
C ALA A 76 8.04 -12.70 -2.73
N PRO A 77 7.57 -13.34 -3.82
CA PRO A 77 7.85 -14.75 -4.08
C PRO A 77 9.35 -15.02 -4.20
N ASN A 78 9.74 -16.27 -3.92
CA ASN A 78 11.10 -16.77 -4.14
C ASN A 78 11.51 -16.77 -5.63
#